data_AF-A0A430FRA3-F1
#
_entry.id   AF-A0A430FRA3-F1
#
_cell.length_a   1.000
_cell.length_b   1.000
_cell.length_c   1.000
_cell.angle_alpha   90.00
_cell.angle_beta   90.00
_cell.angle_gamma   90.00
#
_symmetry.space_group_name_H-M   'P 1'
#
loop_
_entity.id
_entity.type
_entity.pdbx_description
1 polymer ?
#
loop_
_entity_poly.entity_id
_entity_poly.type
_entity_poly.pdbx_seq_one_letter_code
_entity_poly.pdbx_strand_id
1 'polypeptide(L)'
;MVDRFPITLRGYDKDRVDEAFDAAQETLTSLREQVRQYDERILRLQAQLQEERNKKAGQPATFASLGANAQQMLASAEQTSSELLSRAKQDATSTRQAAQAQAETLINNAKLDAQHIVDEASSKAKATLDAANEKAETITVAAQEEAAQLRAETARIVSEQRQSTDLELSNSREEHKKRMASERATQERELSDMKAEAAQQIAEQRRTANEEISRLKSETNDQIESALAEANRKLADVREQVSKMMSEAQRKAAEITDTATSKAQEIVDDAEVHRTKTMSQVNAEVEQIRADIAAQQDEATKKVDELLEHLEERRTAAKDEVDEQIAQAKTVREEADEYAQSKRAEADAQAAEIIRRADEEAAAQVEERRQAAQVEIDGLESHIADLQQRESSITQRVSELRAMFANVFSGFAAETMPLNPAVIESSVVDATVDDDDADDATVAIGQGD
;
A
#
# COMPACT_ATOMS: atom_id res chain seq x y z
N MET A 1 36.19 40.13 -41.23
CA MET A 1 35.95 41.46 -41.86
C MET A 1 34.66 42.15 -41.37
N VAL A 2 33.73 41.46 -40.70
CA VAL A 2 32.47 42.06 -40.20
C VAL A 2 32.63 42.82 -38.86
N ASP A 3 33.68 42.53 -38.08
CA ASP A 3 33.90 43.18 -36.76
C ASP A 3 34.45 44.62 -36.83
N ARG A 4 34.96 45.07 -37.99
CA ARG A 4 35.58 46.41 -38.11
C ARG A 4 34.59 47.48 -38.58
N PHE A 5 33.46 47.07 -39.15
CA PHE A 5 32.43 47.96 -39.71
C PHE A 5 31.03 47.40 -39.41
N PRO A 6 30.43 47.72 -38.25
CA PRO A 6 29.10 47.24 -37.90
C PRO A 6 28.04 47.82 -38.86
N ILE A 7 27.06 46.98 -39.23
CA ILE A 7 25.97 47.34 -40.16
C ILE A 7 24.75 47.74 -39.33
N THR A 8 24.27 48.97 -39.51
CA THR A 8 22.98 49.45 -38.99
C THR A 8 21.86 49.20 -40.00
N LEU A 9 20.59 49.39 -39.61
CA LEU A 9 19.40 48.98 -40.39
C LEU A 9 19.33 49.53 -41.84
N ARG A 10 20.19 50.48 -42.23
CA ARG A 10 20.37 50.98 -43.60
C ARG A 10 21.85 51.23 -43.98
N GLY A 11 22.76 50.33 -43.65
CA GLY A 11 24.15 50.34 -44.14
C GLY A 11 25.22 50.41 -43.05
N TYR A 12 26.48 50.58 -43.43
CA TYR A 12 27.60 50.68 -42.49
C TYR A 12 27.50 51.95 -41.62
N ASP A 13 27.90 51.82 -40.35
CA ASP A 13 28.00 52.94 -39.43
C ASP A 13 29.06 53.95 -39.91
N LYS A 14 28.60 55.14 -40.31
CA LYS A 14 29.43 56.16 -40.95
C LYS A 14 30.57 56.63 -40.03
N ASP A 15 30.31 56.77 -38.73
CA ASP A 15 31.29 57.30 -37.78
C ASP A 15 32.44 56.28 -37.57
N ARG A 16 32.12 54.98 -37.56
CA ARG A 16 33.11 53.89 -37.51
C ARG A 16 33.90 53.74 -38.80
N VAL A 17 33.27 54.04 -39.94
CA VAL A 17 33.93 54.05 -41.24
C VAL A 17 34.92 55.21 -41.33
N ASP A 18 34.52 56.41 -40.92
CA ASP A 18 35.37 57.61 -40.90
C ASP A 18 36.57 57.41 -39.95
N GLU A 19 36.35 56.87 -38.74
CA GLU A 19 37.43 56.55 -37.76
C GLU A 19 38.47 55.55 -38.34
N ALA A 20 38.00 54.53 -39.08
CA ALA A 20 38.90 53.58 -39.72
C ALA A 20 39.66 54.17 -40.91
N PHE A 21 39.04 55.10 -41.65
CA PHE A 21 39.70 55.83 -42.74
C PHE A 21 40.78 56.77 -42.20
N ASP A 22 40.53 57.45 -41.09
CA ASP A 22 41.52 58.30 -40.43
C ASP A 22 42.70 57.47 -39.91
N ALA A 23 42.43 56.36 -39.22
CA ALA A 23 43.49 55.43 -38.80
C ALA A 23 44.27 54.86 -39.99
N ALA A 24 43.60 54.55 -41.11
CA ALA A 24 44.27 54.11 -42.32
C ALA A 24 45.15 55.22 -42.92
N GLN A 25 44.70 56.47 -42.95
CA GLN A 25 45.50 57.61 -43.40
C GLN A 25 46.74 57.83 -42.52
N GLU A 26 46.62 57.71 -41.19
CA GLU A 26 47.75 57.79 -40.25
C GLU A 26 48.77 56.67 -40.43
N THR A 27 48.30 55.44 -40.66
CA THR A 27 49.23 54.34 -40.98
C THR A 27 49.96 54.60 -42.30
N LEU A 28 49.28 55.18 -43.28
CA LEU A 28 49.85 55.45 -44.60
C LEU A 28 50.88 56.59 -44.57
N THR A 29 50.65 57.62 -43.75
CA THR A 29 51.66 58.67 -43.50
C THR A 29 52.86 58.11 -42.74
N SER A 30 52.66 57.29 -41.70
CA SER A 30 53.74 56.61 -40.97
C SER A 30 54.58 55.71 -41.89
N LEU A 31 53.96 54.92 -42.75
CA LEU A 31 54.68 54.08 -43.72
C LEU A 31 55.48 54.93 -44.73
N ARG A 32 54.92 56.05 -45.21
CA ARG A 32 55.65 56.97 -46.11
C ARG A 32 56.87 57.60 -45.42
N GLU A 33 56.74 57.98 -44.15
CA GLU A 33 57.86 58.48 -43.33
C GLU A 33 58.96 57.41 -43.21
N GLN A 34 58.58 56.16 -42.92
CA GLN A 34 59.51 55.04 -42.82
C GLN A 34 60.22 54.76 -44.16
N VAL A 35 59.49 54.75 -45.28
CA VAL A 35 60.09 54.56 -46.62
C VAL A 35 61.10 55.66 -46.91
N ARG A 36 60.78 56.93 -46.60
CA ARG A 36 61.72 58.05 -46.78
C ARG A 36 62.97 57.88 -45.91
N GLN A 37 62.82 57.46 -44.66
CA GLN A 37 63.97 57.17 -43.78
C GLN A 37 64.82 56.01 -44.32
N TYR A 38 64.20 54.97 -44.86
CA TYR A 38 64.91 53.87 -45.49
C TYR A 38 65.64 54.30 -46.75
N ASP A 39 65.03 55.12 -47.61
CA ASP A 39 65.67 55.66 -48.81
C ASP A 39 66.89 56.53 -48.47
N GLU A 40 66.79 57.39 -47.45
CA GLU A 40 67.94 58.16 -46.95
C GLU A 40 69.05 57.26 -46.42
N ARG A 41 68.70 56.16 -45.73
CA ARG A 41 69.67 55.19 -45.21
C ARG A 41 70.33 54.41 -46.35
N ILE A 42 69.58 54.03 -47.38
CA ILE A 42 70.11 53.37 -48.58
C ILE A 42 71.09 54.29 -49.31
N LEU A 43 70.76 55.57 -49.48
CA LEU A 43 71.66 56.55 -50.09
C LEU A 43 72.96 56.72 -49.29
N ARG A 44 72.88 56.81 -47.95
CA ARG A 44 74.08 56.86 -47.10
C ARG A 44 74.91 55.59 -47.21
N LEU A 45 74.26 54.42 -47.20
CA LEU A 45 74.95 53.13 -47.33
C LEU A 45 75.60 52.98 -48.71
N GLN A 46 74.95 53.44 -49.79
CA GLN A 46 75.55 53.46 -51.12
C GLN A 46 76.75 54.40 -51.20
N ALA A 47 76.66 55.59 -50.61
CA ALA A 47 77.79 56.52 -50.52
C ALA A 47 78.97 55.90 -49.75
N GLN A 48 78.70 55.25 -48.61
CA GLN A 48 79.72 54.52 -47.83
C GLN A 48 80.30 53.34 -48.62
N LEU A 49 79.49 52.58 -49.34
CA LEU A 49 79.96 51.49 -50.19
C LEU A 49 80.84 51.98 -51.34
N GLN A 50 80.51 53.14 -51.93
CA GLN A 50 81.32 53.77 -52.96
C GLN A 50 82.65 54.27 -52.39
N GLU A 51 82.63 54.87 -51.20
CA GLU A 51 83.84 55.30 -50.49
C GLU A 51 84.73 54.12 -50.10
N GLU A 52 84.17 53.06 -49.55
CA GLU A 52 84.89 51.83 -49.20
C GLU A 52 85.38 51.07 -50.44
N ARG A 53 84.64 51.10 -51.56
CA ARG A 53 85.15 50.60 -52.86
C ARG A 53 86.35 51.41 -53.34
N ASN A 54 86.28 52.74 -53.24
CA ASN A 54 87.39 53.61 -53.64
C ASN A 54 88.62 53.41 -52.73
N LYS A 55 88.43 53.15 -51.43
CA LYS A 55 89.51 52.79 -50.49
C LYS A 55 90.13 51.42 -50.81
N LYS A 56 89.31 50.40 -51.12
CA LYS A 56 89.79 49.06 -51.47
C LYS A 56 90.49 48.99 -52.83
N ALA A 57 90.13 49.86 -53.78
CA ALA A 57 90.77 49.91 -55.10
C ALA A 57 92.24 50.40 -55.06
N GLY A 58 92.70 51.00 -53.96
CA GLY A 58 94.03 51.59 -53.82
C GLY A 58 95.06 50.79 -53.01
N GLN A 59 94.73 49.60 -52.48
CA GLN A 59 95.65 48.82 -51.64
C GLN A 59 95.98 47.44 -52.25
N PRO A 60 97.25 47.15 -52.59
CA PRO A 60 97.65 45.80 -52.99
C PRO A 60 97.62 44.86 -51.77
N ALA A 61 96.77 43.82 -51.83
CA ALA A 61 96.64 42.82 -50.77
C ALA A 61 97.95 42.04 -50.60
N THR A 62 98.55 42.11 -49.41
CA THR A 62 99.79 41.38 -49.07
C THR A 62 99.47 40.16 -48.19
N PHE A 63 100.18 39.05 -48.38
CA PHE A 63 99.87 37.76 -47.70
C PHE A 63 99.93 37.82 -46.16
N ALA A 64 100.72 38.73 -45.58
CA ALA A 64 100.77 38.94 -44.12
C ALA A 64 99.45 39.49 -43.54
N SER A 65 98.72 40.32 -44.31
CA SER A 65 97.41 40.84 -43.87
C SER A 65 96.30 39.78 -43.98
N LEU A 66 96.45 38.75 -44.82
CA LEU A 66 95.50 37.63 -44.85
C LEU A 66 95.58 36.78 -43.57
N GLY A 67 96.77 36.54 -43.02
CA GLY A 67 96.95 35.79 -41.77
C GLY A 67 96.40 36.52 -40.54
N ALA A 68 96.68 37.82 -40.43
CA ALA A 68 96.13 38.67 -39.37
C ALA A 68 94.60 38.80 -39.47
N ASN A 69 94.06 38.93 -40.68
CA ASN A 69 92.61 38.99 -40.91
C ASN A 69 91.94 37.63 -40.61
N ALA A 70 92.57 36.51 -40.96
CA ALA A 70 92.06 35.17 -40.62
C ALA A 70 92.02 34.93 -39.10
N GLN A 71 93.05 35.35 -38.35
CA GLN A 71 93.04 35.26 -36.88
C GLN A 71 91.98 36.19 -36.25
N GLN A 72 91.82 37.40 -36.77
CA GLN A 72 90.76 38.32 -36.33
C GLN A 72 89.35 37.78 -36.67
N MET A 73 89.21 37.08 -37.80
CA MET A 73 87.95 36.44 -38.20
C MET A 73 87.64 35.23 -37.31
N LEU A 74 88.62 34.40 -36.98
CA LEU A 74 88.44 33.30 -36.04
C LEU A 74 88.11 33.79 -34.63
N ALA A 75 88.83 34.79 -34.12
CA ALA A 75 88.54 35.40 -32.82
C ALA A 75 87.14 36.03 -32.79
N SER A 76 86.71 36.69 -33.87
CA SER A 76 85.35 37.25 -33.95
C SER A 76 84.28 36.16 -34.14
N ALA A 77 84.58 35.06 -34.84
CA ALA A 77 83.71 33.90 -34.97
C ALA A 77 83.54 33.15 -33.63
N GLU A 78 84.61 33.00 -32.84
CA GLU A 78 84.55 32.40 -31.50
C GLU A 78 83.76 33.29 -30.53
N GLN A 79 84.01 34.59 -30.56
CA GLN A 79 83.27 35.56 -29.73
C GLN A 79 81.77 35.55 -30.08
N THR A 80 81.42 35.59 -31.37
CA THR A 80 80.03 35.55 -31.82
C THR A 80 79.36 34.21 -31.52
N SER A 81 80.08 33.09 -31.64
CA SER A 81 79.56 31.76 -31.28
C SER A 81 79.33 31.62 -29.78
N SER A 82 80.25 32.11 -28.95
CA SER A 82 80.10 32.13 -27.48
C SER A 82 78.92 33.01 -27.07
N GLU A 83 78.76 34.17 -27.70
CA GLU A 83 77.63 35.07 -27.45
C GLU A 83 76.30 34.42 -27.88
N LEU A 84 76.27 33.76 -29.04
CA LEU A 84 75.09 33.06 -29.53
C LEU A 84 74.71 31.88 -28.63
N LEU A 85 75.69 31.10 -28.15
CA LEU A 85 75.45 30.04 -27.17
C LEU A 85 74.96 30.60 -25.83
N SER A 86 75.49 31.73 -25.38
CA SER A 86 75.02 32.40 -24.16
C SER A 86 73.57 32.87 -24.31
N ARG A 87 73.23 33.49 -25.45
CA ARG A 87 71.85 33.91 -25.75
C ARG A 87 70.91 32.72 -25.86
N ALA A 88 71.30 31.66 -26.58
CA ALA A 88 70.50 30.45 -26.68
C ALA A 88 70.26 29.78 -25.31
N LYS A 89 71.27 29.77 -24.43
CA LYS A 89 71.10 29.29 -23.04
C LYS A 89 70.15 30.19 -22.26
N GLN A 90 70.29 31.50 -22.36
CA GLN A 90 69.40 32.46 -21.69
C GLN A 90 67.95 32.31 -22.18
N ASP A 91 67.73 32.21 -23.49
CA ASP A 91 66.42 32.04 -24.11
C ASP A 91 65.79 30.70 -23.72
N ALA A 92 66.57 29.62 -23.68
CA ALA A 92 66.10 28.31 -23.22
C ALA A 92 65.69 28.36 -21.73
N THR A 93 66.48 29.03 -20.88
CA THR A 93 66.11 29.20 -19.46
C THR A 93 64.87 30.06 -19.27
N SER A 94 64.73 31.15 -20.04
CA SER A 94 63.57 32.04 -20.01
C SER A 94 62.31 31.29 -20.45
N THR A 95 62.39 30.54 -21.56
CA THR A 95 61.27 29.75 -22.08
C THR A 95 60.85 28.68 -21.07
N ARG A 96 61.82 28.00 -20.44
CA ARG A 96 61.52 27.00 -19.41
C ARG A 96 60.84 27.62 -18.19
N GLN A 97 61.32 28.78 -17.71
CA GLN A 97 60.70 29.49 -16.59
C GLN A 97 59.28 29.96 -16.93
N ALA A 98 59.08 30.48 -18.14
CA ALA A 98 57.75 30.89 -18.61
C ALA A 98 56.79 29.69 -18.70
N ALA A 99 57.24 28.56 -19.24
CA ALA A 99 56.45 27.33 -19.31
C ALA A 99 56.12 26.78 -17.91
N GLN A 100 57.07 26.81 -16.97
CA GLN A 100 56.84 26.41 -15.58
C GLN A 100 55.79 27.31 -14.91
N ALA A 101 55.91 28.63 -15.04
CA ALA A 101 54.94 29.57 -14.47
C ALA A 101 53.53 29.39 -15.07
N GLN A 102 53.44 29.12 -16.37
CA GLN A 102 52.17 28.81 -17.03
C GLN A 102 51.57 27.49 -16.53
N ALA A 103 52.39 26.44 -16.39
CA ALA A 103 51.95 25.15 -15.86
C ALA A 103 51.46 25.28 -14.41
N GLU A 104 52.19 26.00 -13.56
CA GLU A 104 51.78 26.29 -12.18
C GLU A 104 50.45 27.06 -12.13
N THR A 105 50.28 28.06 -12.99
CA THR A 105 49.02 28.82 -13.11
C THR A 105 47.87 27.91 -13.52
N LEU A 106 48.08 27.05 -14.51
CA LEU A 106 47.06 26.10 -14.98
C LEU A 106 46.69 25.09 -13.89
N ILE A 107 47.67 24.54 -13.18
CA ILE A 107 47.43 23.61 -12.07
C ILE A 107 46.66 24.30 -10.94
N ASN A 108 47.02 25.54 -10.60
CA ASN A 108 46.31 26.29 -9.56
C ASN A 108 44.87 26.59 -9.97
N ASN A 109 44.63 26.98 -11.23
CA ASN A 109 43.28 27.18 -11.74
C ASN A 109 42.49 25.88 -11.74
N ALA A 110 43.05 24.78 -12.23
CA ALA A 110 42.40 23.47 -12.23
C ALA A 110 42.04 22.99 -10.81
N LYS A 111 42.90 23.28 -9.81
CA LYS A 111 42.61 23.01 -8.40
C LYS A 111 41.45 23.85 -7.87
N LEU A 112 41.43 25.15 -8.18
CA LEU A 112 40.33 26.04 -7.80
C LEU A 112 39.02 25.61 -8.43
N ASP A 113 39.03 25.27 -9.72
CA ASP A 113 37.85 24.80 -10.45
C ASP A 113 37.34 23.48 -9.85
N ALA A 114 38.23 22.52 -9.59
CA ALA A 114 37.86 21.26 -8.93
C ALA A 114 37.23 21.50 -7.54
N GLN A 115 37.80 22.42 -6.75
CA GLN A 115 37.26 22.77 -5.45
C GLN A 115 35.88 23.43 -5.58
N HIS A 116 35.70 24.36 -6.53
CA HIS A 116 34.40 24.97 -6.80
C HIS A 116 33.35 23.95 -7.22
N ILE A 117 33.71 22.98 -8.06
CA ILE A 117 32.80 21.90 -8.49
C ILE A 117 32.37 21.05 -7.28
N VAL A 118 33.31 20.67 -6.41
CA VAL A 118 33.01 19.87 -5.21
C VAL A 118 32.14 20.67 -4.23
N ASP A 119 32.45 21.95 -4.00
CA ASP A 119 31.69 22.81 -3.12
C ASP A 119 30.26 23.00 -3.65
N GLU A 120 30.09 23.26 -4.95
CA GLU A 120 28.78 23.40 -5.57
C GLU A 120 27.98 22.09 -5.52
N ALA A 121 28.61 20.96 -5.84
CA ALA A 121 27.99 19.64 -5.75
C ALA A 121 27.56 19.32 -4.31
N SER A 122 28.40 19.61 -3.31
CA SER A 122 28.09 19.40 -1.90
C SER A 122 26.93 20.29 -1.42
N SER A 123 26.91 21.55 -1.86
CA SER A 123 25.83 22.49 -1.54
C SER A 123 24.51 22.06 -2.17
N LYS A 124 24.52 21.59 -3.43
CA LYS A 124 23.33 21.06 -4.10
C LYS A 124 22.82 19.80 -3.42
N ALA A 125 23.71 18.85 -3.12
CA ALA A 125 23.35 17.62 -2.42
C ALA A 125 22.72 17.91 -1.05
N LYS A 126 23.30 18.83 -0.28
CA LYS A 126 22.73 19.28 1.00
C LYS A 126 21.35 19.90 0.82
N ALA A 127 21.18 20.81 -0.13
CA ALA A 127 19.90 21.45 -0.39
C ALA A 127 18.82 20.43 -0.82
N THR A 128 19.17 19.42 -1.63
CA THR A 128 18.26 18.34 -2.01
C THR A 128 17.89 17.47 -0.82
N LEU A 129 18.85 17.14 0.05
CA LEU A 129 18.59 16.38 1.28
C LEU A 129 17.70 17.15 2.26
N ASP A 130 17.95 18.43 2.46
CA ASP A 130 17.15 19.29 3.33
C ASP A 130 15.71 19.39 2.80
N ALA A 131 15.52 19.59 1.49
CA ALA A 131 14.19 19.62 0.87
C ALA A 131 13.46 18.26 0.95
N ALA A 132 14.19 17.15 0.80
CA ALA A 132 13.64 15.81 0.96
C ALA A 132 13.20 15.55 2.41
N ASN A 133 14.00 15.98 3.39
CA ASN A 133 13.68 15.87 4.81
C ASN A 133 12.47 16.72 5.20
N GLU A 134 12.40 17.98 4.75
CA GLU A 134 11.25 18.86 5.01
C GLU A 134 9.96 18.29 4.40
N LYS A 135 10.05 17.74 3.18
CA LYS A 135 8.91 17.07 2.54
C LYS A 135 8.49 15.81 3.29
N ALA A 136 9.45 15.00 3.75
CA ALA A 136 9.17 13.82 4.55
C ALA A 136 8.49 14.20 5.87
N GLU A 137 9.01 15.21 6.59
CA GLU A 137 8.44 15.71 7.83
C GLU A 137 7.00 16.23 7.60
N THR A 138 6.79 17.03 6.56
CA THR A 138 5.45 17.53 6.19
C THR A 138 4.47 16.38 5.93
N ILE A 139 4.87 15.36 5.17
CA ILE A 139 4.03 14.17 4.91
C ILE A 139 3.73 13.44 6.21
N THR A 140 4.73 13.26 7.10
CA THR A 140 4.52 12.56 8.37
C THR A 140 3.57 13.31 9.30
N VAL A 141 3.67 14.64 9.37
CA VAL A 141 2.76 15.47 10.17
C VAL A 141 1.34 15.43 9.58
N ALA A 142 1.19 15.58 8.27
CA ALA A 142 -0.12 15.50 7.61
C ALA A 142 -0.79 14.14 7.84
N ALA A 143 -0.04 13.04 7.70
CA ALA A 143 -0.56 11.69 7.97
C ALA A 143 -0.95 11.49 9.45
N GLN A 144 -0.21 12.08 10.40
CA GLN A 144 -0.56 12.05 11.82
C GLN A 144 -1.83 12.84 12.12
N GLU A 145 -1.99 14.02 11.52
CA GLU A 145 -3.18 14.85 11.65
C GLU A 145 -4.41 14.17 11.04
N GLU A 146 -4.29 13.61 9.83
CA GLU A 146 -5.37 12.86 9.19
C GLU A 146 -5.78 11.63 10.02
N ALA A 147 -4.80 10.88 10.55
CA ALA A 147 -5.09 9.75 11.44
C ALA A 147 -5.77 10.20 12.74
N ALA A 148 -5.41 11.36 13.29
CA ALA A 148 -6.06 11.92 14.47
C ALA A 148 -7.51 12.35 14.17
N GLN A 149 -7.75 12.98 13.01
CA GLN A 149 -9.08 13.36 12.55
C GLN A 149 -9.96 12.13 12.33
N LEU A 150 -9.47 11.11 11.62
CA LEU A 150 -10.21 9.86 11.39
C LEU A 150 -10.58 9.16 12.71
N ARG A 151 -9.65 9.15 13.69
CA ARG A 151 -9.93 8.60 15.03
C ARG A 151 -10.99 9.40 15.76
N ALA A 152 -10.94 10.73 15.69
CA ALA A 152 -11.93 11.59 16.33
C ALA A 152 -13.32 11.43 15.69
N GLU A 153 -13.39 11.36 14.36
CA GLU A 153 -14.62 11.12 13.61
C GLU A 153 -15.20 9.73 13.94
N THR A 154 -14.36 8.69 13.91
CA THR A 154 -14.76 7.32 14.28
C THR A 154 -15.29 7.27 15.70
N ALA A 155 -14.62 7.92 16.66
CA ALA A 155 -15.09 8.00 18.04
C ALA A 155 -16.46 8.70 18.14
N ARG A 156 -16.68 9.75 17.35
CA ARG A 156 -17.97 10.45 17.28
C ARG A 156 -19.08 9.55 16.72
N ILE A 157 -18.83 8.89 15.60
CA ILE A 157 -19.78 7.96 14.95
C ILE A 157 -20.14 6.81 15.91
N VAL A 158 -19.13 6.21 16.56
CA VAL A 158 -19.37 5.13 17.54
C VAL A 158 -20.19 5.62 18.73
N SER A 159 -19.94 6.84 19.22
CA SER A 159 -20.74 7.44 20.29
C SER A 159 -22.19 7.69 19.86
N GLU A 160 -22.40 8.25 18.68
CA GLU A 160 -23.73 8.49 18.10
C GLU A 160 -24.49 7.17 17.90
N GLN A 161 -23.82 6.14 17.36
CA GLN A 161 -24.40 4.83 17.16
C GLN A 161 -24.80 4.18 18.50
N ARG A 162 -23.93 4.23 19.51
CA ARG A 162 -24.25 3.74 20.87
C ARG A 162 -25.46 4.44 21.46
N GLN A 163 -25.50 5.76 21.37
CA GLN A 163 -26.63 6.54 21.87
C GLN A 163 -27.93 6.19 21.14
N SER A 164 -27.88 6.00 19.82
CA SER A 164 -29.04 5.54 19.04
C SER A 164 -29.51 4.16 19.48
N THR A 165 -28.59 3.21 19.63
CA THR A 165 -28.93 1.85 20.07
C THR A 165 -29.47 1.82 21.50
N ASP A 166 -28.95 2.67 22.39
CA ASP A 166 -29.44 2.78 23.77
C ASP A 166 -30.86 3.34 23.81
N LEU A 167 -31.17 4.33 22.96
CA LEU A 167 -32.51 4.87 22.81
C LEU A 167 -33.49 3.83 22.24
N GLU A 168 -33.10 3.11 21.20
CA GLU A 168 -33.91 2.03 20.61
C GLU A 168 -34.17 0.91 21.62
N LEU A 169 -33.15 0.50 22.38
CA LEU A 169 -33.28 -0.50 23.43
C LEU A 169 -34.21 -0.02 24.55
N SER A 170 -34.08 1.24 24.97
CA SER A 170 -34.97 1.85 25.96
C SER A 170 -36.41 1.86 25.46
N ASN A 171 -36.64 2.32 24.23
CA ASN A 171 -37.97 2.36 23.62
C ASN A 171 -38.59 0.97 23.51
N SER A 172 -37.81 -0.03 23.05
CA SER A 172 -38.25 -1.43 22.97
C SER A 172 -38.63 -1.99 24.34
N ARG A 173 -37.83 -1.71 25.38
CA ARG A 173 -38.13 -2.12 26.76
C ARG A 173 -39.41 -1.47 27.29
N GLU A 174 -39.60 -0.17 27.04
CA GLU A 174 -40.83 0.52 27.44
C GLU A 174 -42.05 -0.03 26.71
N GLU A 175 -41.93 -0.30 25.42
CA GLU A 175 -43.00 -0.88 24.62
C GLU A 175 -43.35 -2.28 25.11
N HIS A 176 -42.37 -3.15 25.33
CA HIS A 176 -42.58 -4.46 25.93
C HIS A 176 -43.25 -4.38 27.29
N LYS A 177 -42.84 -3.44 28.15
CA LYS A 177 -43.47 -3.23 29.45
C LYS A 177 -44.94 -2.81 29.30
N LYS A 178 -45.27 -1.95 28.34
CA LYS A 178 -46.66 -1.54 28.04
C LYS A 178 -47.48 -2.71 27.51
N ARG A 179 -46.94 -3.51 26.57
CA ARG A 179 -47.60 -4.72 26.04
C ARG A 179 -47.91 -5.71 27.16
N MET A 180 -46.91 -6.03 27.99
CA MET A 180 -47.08 -6.92 29.15
C MET A 180 -48.12 -6.40 30.15
N ALA A 181 -48.15 -5.09 30.41
CA ALA A 181 -49.15 -4.50 31.28
C ALA A 181 -50.57 -4.59 30.67
N SER A 182 -50.69 -4.36 29.36
CA SER A 182 -51.96 -4.51 28.62
C SER A 182 -52.45 -5.96 28.64
N GLU A 183 -51.59 -6.92 28.34
CA GLU A 183 -51.92 -8.36 28.37
C GLU A 183 -52.33 -8.82 29.76
N ARG A 184 -51.64 -8.35 30.81
CA ARG A 184 -52.06 -8.63 32.19
C ARG A 184 -53.43 -8.04 32.50
N ALA A 185 -53.70 -6.81 32.06
CA ALA A 185 -55.00 -6.18 32.28
C ALA A 185 -56.13 -6.88 31.51
N THR A 186 -55.88 -7.39 30.30
CA THR A 186 -56.86 -8.18 29.55
C THR A 186 -57.10 -9.52 30.22
N GLN A 187 -56.05 -10.24 30.62
CA GLN A 187 -56.18 -11.51 31.35
C GLN A 187 -56.92 -11.34 32.68
N GLU A 188 -56.65 -10.26 33.42
CA GLU A 188 -57.32 -9.98 34.68
C GLU A 188 -58.82 -9.69 34.47
N ARG A 189 -59.19 -9.00 33.38
CA ARG A 189 -60.59 -8.81 32.98
C ARG A 189 -61.25 -10.12 32.57
N GLU A 190 -60.64 -10.89 31.68
CA GLU A 190 -61.18 -12.19 31.24
C GLU A 190 -61.40 -13.13 32.44
N LEU A 191 -60.46 -13.14 33.40
CA LEU A 191 -60.57 -13.94 34.60
C LEU A 191 -61.67 -13.43 35.55
N SER A 192 -61.89 -12.11 35.61
CA SER A 192 -63.03 -11.51 36.32
C SER A 192 -64.36 -11.88 35.66
N ASP A 193 -64.44 -11.81 34.32
CA ASP A 193 -65.63 -12.12 33.55
C ASP A 193 -65.98 -13.61 33.69
N MET A 194 -65.01 -14.51 33.55
CA MET A 194 -65.20 -15.95 33.80
C MET A 194 -65.69 -16.23 35.23
N LYS A 195 -65.17 -15.52 36.24
CA LYS A 195 -65.65 -15.66 37.63
C LYS A 195 -67.09 -15.18 37.78
N ALA A 196 -67.47 -14.08 37.12
CA ALA A 196 -68.82 -13.57 37.13
C ALA A 196 -69.79 -14.52 36.43
N GLU A 197 -69.43 -15.06 35.26
CA GLU A 197 -70.19 -16.07 34.52
C GLU A 197 -70.36 -17.34 35.35
N ALA A 198 -69.29 -17.86 35.94
CA ALA A 198 -69.36 -19.04 36.82
C ALA A 198 -70.29 -18.78 38.03
N ALA A 199 -70.21 -17.60 38.65
CA ALA A 199 -71.11 -17.23 39.75
C ALA A 199 -72.58 -17.15 39.29
N GLN A 200 -72.85 -16.60 38.10
CA GLN A 200 -74.18 -16.57 37.51
C GLN A 200 -74.70 -17.98 37.21
N GLN A 201 -73.88 -18.86 36.62
CA GLN A 201 -74.24 -20.24 36.36
C GLN A 201 -74.56 -21.00 37.66
N ILE A 202 -73.76 -20.82 38.71
CA ILE A 202 -74.02 -21.41 40.03
C ILE A 202 -75.34 -20.87 40.62
N ALA A 203 -75.59 -19.57 40.50
CA ALA A 203 -76.84 -18.96 40.99
C ALA A 203 -78.06 -19.50 40.23
N GLU A 204 -77.96 -19.63 38.91
CA GLU A 204 -79.02 -20.20 38.07
C GLU A 204 -79.26 -21.68 38.40
N GLN A 205 -78.21 -22.49 38.51
CA GLN A 205 -78.33 -23.89 38.95
C GLN A 205 -78.97 -24.02 40.33
N ARG A 206 -78.65 -23.13 41.28
CA ARG A 206 -79.30 -23.11 42.59
C ARG A 206 -80.77 -22.73 42.48
N ARG A 207 -81.11 -21.78 41.61
CA ARG A 207 -82.48 -21.36 41.36
C ARG A 207 -83.30 -22.51 40.78
N THR A 208 -82.83 -23.13 39.71
CA THR A 208 -83.51 -24.28 39.08
C THR A 208 -83.65 -25.44 40.06
N ALA A 209 -82.61 -25.79 40.81
CA ALA A 209 -82.69 -26.81 41.85
C ALA A 209 -83.72 -26.46 42.94
N ASN A 210 -83.80 -25.20 43.38
CA ASN A 210 -84.80 -24.77 44.36
C ASN A 210 -86.23 -24.78 43.79
N GLU A 211 -86.41 -24.41 42.52
CA GLU A 211 -87.69 -24.49 41.82
C GLU A 211 -88.15 -25.95 41.67
N GLU A 212 -87.24 -26.87 41.32
CA GLU A 212 -87.50 -28.31 41.28
C GLU A 212 -87.84 -28.87 42.66
N ILE A 213 -87.07 -28.53 43.70
CA ILE A 213 -87.38 -28.92 45.09
C ILE A 213 -88.77 -28.42 45.50
N SER A 214 -89.12 -27.18 45.13
CA SER A 214 -90.44 -26.61 45.47
C SER A 214 -91.56 -27.30 44.71
N ARG A 215 -91.35 -27.63 43.43
CA ARG A 215 -92.29 -28.40 42.63
C ARG A 215 -92.50 -29.81 43.18
N LEU A 216 -91.41 -30.52 43.49
CA LEU A 216 -91.46 -31.84 44.12
C LEU A 216 -92.16 -31.79 45.47
N LYS A 217 -91.94 -30.74 46.28
CA LYS A 217 -92.67 -30.52 47.53
C LYS A 217 -94.17 -30.28 47.32
N SER A 218 -94.55 -29.51 46.30
CA SER A 218 -95.96 -29.30 45.95
C SER A 218 -96.59 -30.61 45.49
N GLU A 219 -95.97 -31.31 44.55
CA GLU A 219 -96.46 -32.59 44.03
C GLU A 219 -96.57 -33.64 45.14
N THR A 220 -95.61 -33.69 46.07
CA THR A 220 -95.69 -34.58 47.25
C THR A 220 -96.78 -34.14 48.23
N ASN A 221 -96.97 -32.84 48.47
CA ASN A 221 -98.09 -32.35 49.28
C ASN A 221 -99.44 -32.69 48.65
N ASP A 222 -99.59 -32.49 47.34
CA ASP A 222 -100.82 -32.83 46.60
C ASP A 222 -101.07 -34.34 46.66
N GLN A 223 -100.03 -35.16 46.55
CA GLN A 223 -100.11 -36.61 46.76
C GLN A 223 -100.52 -36.96 48.19
N ILE A 224 -99.97 -36.29 49.20
CA ILE A 224 -100.34 -36.47 50.61
C ILE A 224 -101.80 -36.07 50.83
N GLU A 225 -102.25 -34.93 50.31
CA GLU A 225 -103.65 -34.47 50.41
C GLU A 225 -104.60 -35.43 49.70
N SER A 226 -104.25 -35.87 48.49
CA SER A 226 -105.00 -36.88 47.74
C SER A 226 -105.07 -38.20 48.51
N ALA A 227 -103.94 -38.67 49.05
CA ALA A 227 -103.88 -39.88 49.86
C ALA A 227 -104.69 -39.75 51.16
N LEU A 228 -104.67 -38.58 51.81
CA LEU A 228 -105.50 -38.28 52.98
C LEU A 228 -106.98 -38.18 52.63
N ALA A 229 -107.33 -37.59 51.48
CA ALA A 229 -108.70 -37.53 50.99
C ALA A 229 -109.22 -38.92 50.63
N GLU A 230 -108.40 -39.75 49.98
CA GLU A 230 -108.68 -41.16 49.75
C GLU A 230 -108.77 -41.95 51.05
N ALA A 231 -107.89 -41.71 52.03
CA ALA A 231 -107.96 -42.35 53.33
C ALA A 231 -109.23 -41.93 54.08
N ASN A 232 -109.64 -40.67 54.00
CA ASN A 232 -110.89 -40.16 54.59
C ASN A 232 -112.12 -40.69 53.85
N ARG A 233 -112.09 -40.80 52.52
CA ARG A 233 -113.13 -41.49 51.74
C ARG A 233 -113.20 -42.95 52.13
N LYS A 234 -112.07 -43.67 52.17
CA LYS A 234 -111.98 -45.04 52.66
C LYS A 234 -112.45 -45.15 54.10
N LEU A 235 -112.22 -44.16 54.97
CA LEU A 235 -112.69 -44.17 56.36
C LEU A 235 -114.19 -43.87 56.44
N ALA A 236 -114.74 -43.05 55.54
CA ALA A 236 -116.16 -42.83 55.38
C ALA A 236 -116.86 -44.07 54.78
N ASP A 237 -116.28 -44.68 53.76
CA ASP A 237 -116.67 -45.95 53.17
C ASP A 237 -116.53 -47.09 54.19
N VAL A 238 -115.52 -47.05 55.07
CA VAL A 238 -115.38 -47.97 56.20
C VAL A 238 -116.42 -47.65 57.27
N ARG A 239 -116.85 -46.41 57.49
CA ARG A 239 -117.98 -46.10 58.39
C ARG A 239 -119.31 -46.57 57.81
N GLU A 240 -119.51 -46.41 56.51
CA GLU A 240 -120.67 -46.94 55.78
C GLU A 240 -120.64 -48.47 55.72
N GLN A 241 -119.47 -49.05 55.45
CA GLN A 241 -119.20 -50.47 55.54
C GLN A 241 -119.24 -50.98 56.96
N VAL A 242 -118.94 -50.22 58.03
CA VAL A 242 -119.12 -50.66 59.42
C VAL A 242 -120.60 -50.66 59.77
N SER A 243 -121.40 -49.77 59.17
CA SER A 243 -122.86 -49.84 59.20
C SER A 243 -123.39 -51.08 58.45
N LYS A 244 -122.86 -51.41 57.26
CA LYS A 244 -123.17 -52.66 56.53
C LYS A 244 -122.56 -53.93 57.17
N MET A 245 -121.37 -53.82 57.77
CA MET A 245 -120.62 -54.88 58.45
C MET A 245 -121.17 -55.11 59.85
N MET A 246 -121.87 -54.20 60.51
CA MET A 246 -122.68 -54.61 61.68
C MET A 246 -123.75 -55.65 61.26
N SER A 247 -124.21 -55.61 60.00
CA SER A 247 -125.11 -56.60 59.40
C SER A 247 -124.40 -57.78 58.71
N GLU A 248 -123.14 -57.64 58.29
CA GLU A 248 -122.37 -58.69 57.60
C GLU A 248 -121.26 -59.34 58.43
N ALA A 249 -120.79 -58.71 59.53
CA ALA A 249 -119.84 -59.26 60.52
C ALA A 249 -120.48 -60.35 61.39
N GLN A 250 -121.81 -60.44 61.41
CA GLN A 250 -122.51 -61.62 61.91
C GLN A 250 -122.48 -62.80 60.91
N ARG A 251 -121.99 -62.60 59.67
CA ARG A 251 -121.94 -63.62 58.61
C ARG A 251 -120.54 -63.86 58.01
N LYS A 252 -119.57 -62.96 58.19
CA LYS A 252 -118.20 -63.06 57.68
C LYS A 252 -117.12 -63.09 58.77
N ALA A 253 -117.47 -63.51 59.98
CA ALA A 253 -116.52 -64.00 60.98
C ALA A 253 -115.90 -65.37 60.60
N ALA A 254 -116.21 -65.91 59.42
CA ALA A 254 -115.78 -67.23 58.94
C ALA A 254 -115.01 -67.22 57.61
N GLU A 255 -114.68 -66.04 57.08
CA GLU A 255 -113.73 -65.88 55.96
C GLU A 255 -112.74 -64.79 56.41
N ILE A 256 -112.04 -65.03 57.52
CA ILE A 256 -110.71 -65.63 57.46
C ILE A 256 -109.82 -64.74 56.58
N THR A 257 -108.85 -64.02 57.15
CA THR A 257 -107.52 -64.57 57.49
C THR A 257 -106.85 -65.42 56.40
N ASP A 258 -107.43 -65.56 55.19
CA ASP A 258 -106.95 -66.38 54.07
C ASP A 258 -106.36 -65.51 52.95
N THR A 259 -106.54 -64.19 53.00
CA THR A 259 -105.89 -63.24 52.09
C THR A 259 -104.75 -62.47 52.73
N ALA A 260 -104.57 -62.59 54.04
CA ALA A 260 -103.46 -62.02 54.80
C ALA A 260 -102.10 -62.71 54.50
N THR A 261 -102.12 -63.86 53.84
CA THR A 261 -100.94 -64.64 53.46
C THR A 261 -100.46 -64.40 52.03
N SER A 262 -101.28 -63.80 51.15
CA SER A 262 -100.91 -63.59 49.74
C SER A 262 -100.06 -62.32 49.50
N LYS A 263 -100.17 -61.30 50.37
CA LYS A 263 -99.38 -60.05 50.28
C LYS A 263 -98.01 -60.09 50.96
N ALA A 264 -97.71 -61.16 51.68
CA ALA A 264 -96.37 -61.38 52.24
C ALA A 264 -95.38 -61.92 51.20
N GLN A 265 -95.86 -62.45 50.06
CA GLN A 265 -95.01 -62.98 48.99
C GLN A 265 -94.51 -61.88 48.03
N GLU A 266 -95.28 -60.82 47.80
CA GLU A 266 -94.89 -59.71 46.88
C GLU A 266 -93.76 -58.84 47.45
N ILE A 267 -93.59 -58.84 48.79
CA ILE A 267 -92.54 -58.09 49.51
C ILE A 267 -91.18 -58.80 49.43
N VAL A 268 -91.14 -60.08 49.06
CA VAL A 268 -89.89 -60.84 48.89
C VAL A 268 -89.34 -60.70 47.47
N ASP A 269 -90.21 -60.55 46.46
CA ASP A 269 -89.79 -60.48 45.05
C ASP A 269 -89.14 -59.13 44.66
N ASP A 270 -89.46 -58.02 45.35
CA ASP A 270 -88.85 -56.70 45.07
C ASP A 270 -87.45 -56.50 45.71
N ALA A 271 -87.14 -57.25 46.76
CA ALA A 271 -85.86 -57.12 47.48
C ALA A 271 -84.67 -57.74 46.73
N GLU A 272 -84.92 -58.68 45.81
CA GLU A 272 -83.88 -59.36 45.04
C GLU A 272 -83.49 -58.58 43.75
N VAL A 273 -84.44 -57.85 43.15
CA VAL A 273 -84.23 -57.01 41.95
C VAL A 273 -83.38 -55.77 42.28
N HIS A 274 -83.57 -55.15 43.43
CA HIS A 274 -82.77 -53.99 43.86
C HIS A 274 -81.32 -54.36 44.19
N ARG A 275 -81.08 -55.56 44.75
CA ARG A 275 -79.74 -56.02 45.09
C ARG A 275 -78.92 -56.39 43.85
N THR A 276 -79.54 -56.99 42.82
CA THR A 276 -78.86 -57.30 41.55
C THR A 276 -78.59 -56.05 40.71
N LYS A 277 -79.49 -55.06 40.72
CA LYS A 277 -79.30 -53.77 40.02
C LYS A 277 -78.18 -52.93 40.62
N THR A 278 -78.07 -52.84 41.95
CA THR A 278 -76.98 -52.11 42.61
C THR A 278 -75.63 -52.82 42.45
N MET A 279 -75.61 -54.16 42.42
CA MET A 279 -74.37 -54.92 42.15
C MET A 279 -73.90 -54.82 40.68
N SER A 280 -74.83 -54.68 39.71
CA SER A 280 -74.45 -54.48 38.30
C SER A 280 -73.99 -53.05 37.99
N GLN A 281 -74.53 -52.03 38.67
CA GLN A 281 -74.10 -50.64 38.51
C GLN A 281 -72.71 -50.39 39.11
N VAL A 282 -72.41 -50.98 40.27
CA VAL A 282 -71.08 -50.86 40.90
C VAL A 282 -70.01 -51.64 40.11
N ASN A 283 -70.32 -52.81 39.55
CA ASN A 283 -69.37 -53.51 38.67
C ASN A 283 -69.17 -52.81 37.31
N ALA A 284 -70.20 -52.15 36.76
CA ALA A 284 -70.07 -51.34 35.56
C ALA A 284 -69.22 -50.09 35.79
N GLU A 285 -69.40 -49.38 36.92
CA GLU A 285 -68.58 -48.21 37.28
C GLU A 285 -67.12 -48.60 37.56
N VAL A 286 -66.85 -49.75 38.19
CA VAL A 286 -65.47 -50.21 38.43
C VAL A 286 -64.76 -50.61 37.14
N GLU A 287 -65.46 -51.23 36.18
CA GLU A 287 -64.90 -51.51 34.85
C GLU A 287 -64.74 -50.25 34.00
N GLN A 288 -65.65 -49.27 34.13
CA GLN A 288 -65.56 -48.00 33.44
C GLN A 288 -64.40 -47.14 33.97
N ILE A 289 -64.18 -47.12 35.29
CA ILE A 289 -63.01 -46.48 35.92
C ILE A 289 -61.70 -47.18 35.54
N ARG A 290 -61.69 -48.52 35.43
CA ARG A 290 -60.51 -49.26 34.93
C ARG A 290 -60.21 -48.97 33.46
N ALA A 291 -61.25 -48.86 32.62
CA ALA A 291 -61.11 -48.50 31.22
C ALA A 291 -60.62 -47.05 31.05
N ASP A 292 -61.14 -46.11 31.85
CA ASP A 292 -60.73 -44.71 31.83
C ASP A 292 -59.29 -44.52 32.33
N ILE A 293 -58.86 -45.27 33.37
CA ILE A 293 -57.46 -45.25 33.85
C ILE A 293 -56.52 -45.87 32.81
N ALA A 294 -56.92 -46.96 32.14
CA ALA A 294 -56.13 -47.55 31.06
C ALA A 294 -56.02 -46.62 29.84
N ALA A 295 -57.12 -45.95 29.46
CA ALA A 295 -57.12 -44.96 28.39
C ALA A 295 -56.25 -43.74 28.72
N GLN A 296 -56.26 -43.27 29.97
CA GLN A 296 -55.38 -42.19 30.42
C GLN A 296 -53.91 -42.60 30.45
N GLN A 297 -53.59 -43.85 30.80
CA GLN A 297 -52.22 -44.37 30.70
C GLN A 297 -51.77 -44.50 29.25
N ASP A 298 -52.60 -45.02 28.34
CA ASP A 298 -52.27 -45.10 26.91
C ASP A 298 -52.10 -43.72 26.27
N GLU A 299 -52.93 -42.73 26.64
CA GLU A 299 -52.82 -41.36 26.14
C GLU A 299 -51.57 -40.63 26.69
N ALA A 300 -51.22 -40.86 27.96
CA ALA A 300 -49.98 -40.34 28.53
C ALA A 300 -48.74 -40.97 27.87
N THR A 301 -48.79 -42.26 27.54
CA THR A 301 -47.68 -42.96 26.87
C THR A 301 -47.50 -42.44 25.43
N LYS A 302 -48.60 -42.25 24.68
CA LYS A 302 -48.56 -41.61 23.35
C LYS A 302 -48.00 -40.19 23.36
N LYS A 303 -48.40 -39.36 24.33
CA LYS A 303 -47.86 -38.00 24.48
C LYS A 303 -46.37 -37.99 24.80
N VAL A 304 -45.88 -38.98 25.54
CA VAL A 304 -44.45 -39.15 25.80
C VAL A 304 -43.71 -39.59 24.53
N ASP A 305 -44.26 -40.52 23.77
CA ASP A 305 -43.68 -40.97 22.50
C ASP A 305 -43.64 -39.84 21.45
N GLU A 306 -44.70 -39.05 21.32
CA GLU A 306 -44.74 -37.85 20.46
C GLU A 306 -43.70 -36.80 20.90
N LEU A 307 -43.52 -36.61 22.21
CA LEU A 307 -42.49 -35.70 22.72
C LEU A 307 -41.08 -36.22 22.44
N LEU A 308 -40.84 -37.53 22.51
CA LEU A 308 -39.55 -38.14 22.17
C LEU A 308 -39.25 -38.04 20.68
N GLU A 309 -40.26 -38.25 19.81
CA GLU A 309 -40.14 -38.09 18.36
C GLU A 309 -39.82 -36.64 17.98
N HIS A 310 -40.53 -35.65 18.55
CA HIS A 310 -40.22 -34.23 18.35
C HIS A 310 -38.84 -33.83 18.86
N LEU A 311 -38.34 -34.48 19.92
CA LEU A 311 -37.01 -34.22 20.47
C LEU A 311 -35.91 -34.84 19.60
N GLU A 312 -36.16 -36.02 19.01
CA GLU A 312 -35.28 -36.61 18.00
C GLU A 312 -35.24 -35.77 16.71
N GLU A 313 -36.38 -35.30 16.19
CA GLU A 313 -36.43 -34.41 15.03
C GLU A 313 -35.67 -33.10 15.26
N ARG A 314 -35.83 -32.47 16.44
CA ARG A 314 -35.06 -31.25 16.77
C ARG A 314 -33.58 -31.54 16.92
N ARG A 315 -33.20 -32.72 17.41
CA ARG A 315 -31.80 -33.14 17.53
C ARG A 315 -31.16 -33.40 16.17
N THR A 316 -31.88 -33.99 15.21
CA THR A 316 -31.37 -34.20 13.84
C THR A 316 -31.28 -32.88 13.10
N ALA A 317 -32.31 -32.04 13.15
CA ALA A 317 -32.29 -30.71 12.53
C ALA A 317 -31.13 -29.83 13.06
N ALA A 318 -30.90 -29.84 14.39
CA ALA A 318 -29.78 -29.11 14.97
C ALA A 318 -28.41 -29.67 14.59
N LYS A 319 -28.30 -30.98 14.34
CA LYS A 319 -27.06 -31.58 13.82
C LYS A 319 -26.81 -31.19 12.36
N ASP A 320 -27.84 -31.28 11.53
CA ASP A 320 -27.75 -30.92 10.11
C ASP A 320 -27.38 -29.44 9.94
N GLU A 321 -27.96 -28.54 10.75
CA GLU A 321 -27.63 -27.12 10.75
C GLU A 321 -26.17 -26.86 11.19
N VAL A 322 -25.67 -27.61 12.18
CA VAL A 322 -24.26 -27.52 12.61
C VAL A 322 -23.32 -28.07 11.53
N ASP A 323 -23.65 -29.19 10.90
CA ASP A 323 -22.84 -29.78 9.83
C ASP A 323 -22.81 -28.88 8.58
N GLU A 324 -23.93 -28.22 8.27
CA GLU A 324 -24.01 -27.21 7.21
C GLU A 324 -23.17 -25.97 7.52
N GLN A 325 -23.22 -25.46 8.77
CA GLN A 325 -22.36 -24.35 9.19
C GLN A 325 -20.87 -24.72 9.17
N ILE A 326 -20.51 -25.95 9.53
CA ILE A 326 -19.14 -26.45 9.44
C ILE A 326 -18.71 -26.57 7.97
N ALA A 327 -19.59 -27.01 7.07
CA ALA A 327 -19.31 -27.06 5.64
C ALA A 327 -19.07 -25.65 5.07
N GLN A 328 -19.96 -24.69 5.37
CA GLN A 328 -19.80 -23.30 4.97
C GLN A 328 -18.50 -22.69 5.51
N ALA A 329 -18.16 -22.95 6.77
CA ALA A 329 -16.91 -22.47 7.37
C ALA A 329 -15.67 -23.05 6.69
N LYS A 330 -15.71 -24.32 6.22
CA LYS A 330 -14.62 -24.91 5.44
C LYS A 330 -14.49 -24.25 4.08
N THR A 331 -15.60 -24.03 3.37
CA THR A 331 -15.60 -23.38 2.05
C THR A 331 -15.03 -21.95 2.15
N VAL A 332 -15.48 -21.17 3.13
CA VAL A 332 -14.96 -19.81 3.36
C VAL A 332 -13.46 -19.82 3.68
N ARG A 333 -12.98 -20.83 4.42
CA ARG A 333 -11.54 -20.97 4.70
C ARG A 333 -10.76 -21.31 3.43
N GLU A 334 -11.24 -22.26 2.62
CA GLU A 334 -10.60 -22.64 1.35
C GLU A 334 -10.56 -21.46 0.36
N GLU A 335 -11.66 -20.71 0.24
CA GLU A 335 -11.73 -19.49 -0.58
C GLU A 335 -10.76 -18.40 -0.07
N ALA A 336 -10.64 -18.23 1.25
CA ALA A 336 -9.70 -17.28 1.84
C ALA A 336 -8.23 -17.70 1.61
N ASP A 337 -7.93 -18.99 1.69
CA ASP A 337 -6.60 -19.53 1.41
C ASP A 337 -6.22 -19.38 -0.07
N GLU A 338 -7.16 -19.67 -1.00
CA GLU A 338 -6.97 -19.43 -2.44
C GLU A 338 -6.80 -17.94 -2.77
N TYR A 339 -7.60 -17.06 -2.13
CA TYR A 339 -7.46 -15.62 -2.29
C TYR A 339 -6.11 -15.11 -1.79
N ALA A 340 -5.64 -15.59 -0.62
CA ALA A 340 -4.34 -15.23 -0.09
C ALA A 340 -3.20 -15.73 -1.00
N GLN A 341 -3.32 -16.94 -1.55
CA GLN A 341 -2.32 -17.52 -2.43
C GLN A 341 -2.25 -16.80 -3.78
N SER A 342 -3.39 -16.46 -4.38
CA SER A 342 -3.46 -15.67 -5.61
C SER A 342 -2.91 -14.25 -5.42
N LYS A 343 -3.22 -13.59 -4.30
CA LYS A 343 -2.66 -12.26 -3.99
C LYS A 343 -1.15 -12.28 -3.78
N ARG A 344 -0.61 -13.32 -3.16
CA ARG A 344 0.84 -13.52 -3.05
C ARG A 344 1.48 -13.73 -4.43
N ALA A 345 0.90 -14.59 -5.26
CA ALA A 345 1.39 -14.82 -6.62
C ALA A 345 1.36 -13.55 -7.50
N GLU A 346 0.31 -12.73 -7.39
CA GLU A 346 0.24 -11.43 -8.07
C GLU A 346 1.30 -10.46 -7.57
N ALA A 347 1.52 -10.37 -6.25
CA ALA A 347 2.53 -9.51 -5.66
C ALA A 347 3.95 -9.94 -6.06
N ASP A 348 4.22 -11.25 -6.06
CA ASP A 348 5.51 -11.81 -6.48
C ASP A 348 5.77 -11.55 -7.98
N ALA A 349 4.73 -11.67 -8.83
CA ALA A 349 4.83 -11.33 -10.25
C ALA A 349 5.12 -9.84 -10.47
N GLN A 350 4.44 -8.95 -9.73
CA GLN A 350 4.70 -7.50 -9.79
C GLN A 350 6.11 -7.16 -9.29
N ALA A 351 6.58 -7.79 -8.21
CA ALA A 351 7.93 -7.60 -7.71
C ALA A 351 8.98 -8.06 -8.74
N ALA A 352 8.77 -9.22 -9.36
CA ALA A 352 9.64 -9.71 -10.42
C ALA A 352 9.66 -8.77 -11.64
N GLU A 353 8.52 -8.19 -12.01
CA GLU A 353 8.45 -7.22 -13.10
C GLU A 353 9.15 -5.90 -12.78
N ILE A 354 9.04 -5.40 -11.55
CA ILE A 354 9.77 -4.20 -11.10
C ILE A 354 11.27 -4.45 -11.12
N ILE A 355 11.74 -5.60 -10.63
CA ILE A 355 13.16 -5.96 -10.66
C ILE A 355 13.65 -6.06 -12.10
N ARG A 356 12.92 -6.77 -12.97
CA ARG A 356 13.27 -6.89 -14.39
C ARG A 356 13.38 -5.53 -15.07
N ARG A 357 12.44 -4.62 -14.80
CA ARG A 357 12.46 -3.26 -15.36
C ARG A 357 13.64 -2.45 -14.82
N ALA A 358 13.94 -2.57 -13.52
CA ALA A 358 15.10 -1.93 -12.92
C ALA A 358 16.42 -2.46 -13.51
N ASP A 359 16.50 -3.76 -13.79
CA ASP A 359 17.67 -4.38 -14.44
C ASP A 359 17.80 -3.92 -15.90
N GLU A 360 16.70 -3.85 -16.65
CA GLU A 360 16.67 -3.31 -18.02
C GLU A 360 17.09 -1.84 -18.07
N GLU A 361 16.60 -1.01 -17.13
CA GLU A 361 16.97 0.41 -17.02
C GLU A 361 18.43 0.59 -16.58
N ALA A 362 18.91 -0.23 -15.64
CA ALA A 362 20.32 -0.23 -15.22
C ALA A 362 21.25 -0.65 -16.37
N ALA A 363 20.89 -1.69 -17.12
CA ALA A 363 21.64 -2.13 -18.28
C ALA A 363 21.68 -1.05 -19.37
N ALA A 364 20.56 -0.38 -19.64
CA ALA A 364 20.50 0.74 -20.58
C ALA A 364 21.40 1.91 -20.13
N GLN A 365 21.41 2.24 -18.85
CA GLN A 365 22.25 3.31 -18.30
C GLN A 365 23.75 2.96 -18.34
N VAL A 366 24.11 1.70 -18.10
CA VAL A 366 25.48 1.22 -18.27
C VAL A 366 25.92 1.33 -19.73
N GLU A 367 25.07 0.94 -20.67
CA GLU A 367 25.36 1.01 -22.10
C GLU A 367 25.48 2.46 -22.60
N GLU A 368 24.60 3.36 -22.14
CA GLU A 368 24.70 4.81 -22.41
C GLU A 368 26.03 5.38 -21.91
N ARG A 369 26.46 5.02 -20.70
CA ARG A 369 27.76 5.45 -20.16
C ARG A 369 28.93 4.85 -20.91
N ARG A 370 28.84 3.61 -21.39
CA ARG A 370 29.87 3.01 -22.26
C ARG A 370 29.98 3.74 -23.58
N GLN A 371 28.86 4.10 -24.20
CA GLN A 371 28.85 4.86 -25.45
C GLN A 371 29.43 6.27 -25.23
N ALA A 372 29.05 6.94 -24.15
CA ALA A 372 29.63 8.24 -23.79
C ALA A 372 31.15 8.16 -23.55
N ALA A 373 31.61 7.15 -22.81
CA ALA A 373 33.03 6.89 -22.59
C ALA A 373 33.77 6.58 -23.89
N GLN A 374 33.16 5.82 -24.80
CA GLN A 374 33.75 5.53 -26.11
C GLN A 374 33.89 6.80 -26.95
N VAL A 375 32.88 7.68 -26.95
CA VAL A 375 32.96 8.97 -27.64
C VAL A 375 34.08 9.85 -27.07
N GLU A 376 34.27 9.84 -25.75
CA GLU A 376 35.39 10.55 -25.11
C GLU A 376 36.75 9.95 -25.49
N ILE A 377 36.87 8.61 -25.52
CA ILE A 377 38.08 7.90 -25.94
C ILE A 377 38.41 8.22 -27.40
N ASP A 378 37.44 8.11 -28.31
CA ASP A 378 37.62 8.43 -29.73
C ASP A 378 38.04 9.90 -29.93
N GLY A 379 37.48 10.81 -29.13
CA GLY A 379 37.87 12.22 -29.10
C GLY A 379 39.31 12.44 -28.63
N LEU A 380 39.75 11.72 -27.59
CA LEU A 380 41.13 11.74 -27.10
C LEU A 380 42.11 11.14 -28.12
N GLU A 381 41.76 10.03 -28.78
CA GLU A 381 42.56 9.43 -29.85
C GLU A 381 42.73 10.41 -31.02
N SER A 382 41.66 11.08 -31.44
CA SER A 382 41.74 12.13 -32.46
C SER A 382 42.66 13.26 -32.03
N HIS A 383 42.62 13.67 -30.76
CA HIS A 383 43.49 14.72 -30.23
C HIS A 383 44.96 14.29 -30.19
N ILE A 384 45.23 13.04 -29.82
CA ILE A 384 46.57 12.45 -29.85
C ILE A 384 47.10 12.40 -31.29
N ALA A 385 46.28 11.99 -32.26
CA ALA A 385 46.66 11.97 -33.67
C ALA A 385 47.01 13.37 -34.19
N ASP A 386 46.22 14.39 -33.83
CA ASP A 386 46.50 15.79 -34.15
C ASP A 386 47.82 16.28 -33.53
N LEU A 387 48.10 15.88 -32.28
CA LEU A 387 49.35 16.22 -31.59
C LEU A 387 50.56 15.54 -32.23
N GLN A 388 50.45 14.26 -32.61
CA GLN A 388 51.50 13.55 -33.34
C GLN A 388 51.74 14.15 -34.73
N GLN A 389 50.68 14.58 -35.43
CA GLN A 389 50.81 15.30 -36.68
C GLN A 389 51.53 16.63 -36.49
N ARG A 390 51.21 17.38 -35.42
CA ARG A 390 51.93 18.61 -35.06
C ARG A 390 53.40 18.31 -34.75
N GLU A 391 53.68 17.26 -34.00
CA GLU A 391 55.05 16.82 -33.68
C GLU A 391 55.83 16.46 -34.95
N SER A 392 55.24 15.70 -35.87
CA SER A 392 55.86 15.38 -37.17
C SER A 392 56.12 16.64 -38.01
N SER A 393 55.20 17.60 -38.00
CA SER A 393 55.38 18.87 -38.71
C SER A 393 56.46 19.76 -38.08
N ILE A 394 56.59 19.73 -36.75
CA ILE A 394 57.62 20.45 -36.00
C ILE A 394 58.97 19.80 -36.28
N THR A 395 59.08 18.48 -36.19
CA THR A 395 60.32 17.75 -36.49
C THR A 395 60.74 17.91 -37.95
N GLN A 396 59.78 17.95 -38.90
CA GLN A 396 60.06 18.26 -40.30
C GLN A 396 60.57 19.70 -40.46
N ARG A 397 59.93 20.71 -39.85
CA ARG A 397 60.43 22.09 -39.84
C ARG A 397 61.79 22.22 -39.17
N VAL A 398 62.05 21.48 -38.08
CA VAL A 398 63.35 21.46 -37.40
C VAL A 398 64.40 20.80 -38.31
N SER A 399 64.04 19.77 -39.07
CA SER A 399 64.93 19.14 -40.06
C SER A 399 65.20 20.07 -41.24
N GLU A 400 64.22 20.84 -41.70
CA GLU A 400 64.36 21.85 -42.76
C GLU A 400 65.21 23.02 -42.27
N LEU A 401 65.03 23.47 -41.03
CA LEU A 401 65.90 24.46 -40.40
C LEU A 401 67.32 23.91 -40.26
N ARG A 402 67.49 22.65 -39.84
CA ARG A 402 68.82 21.99 -39.76
C ARG A 402 69.47 21.84 -41.13
N ALA A 403 68.69 21.58 -42.18
CA ALA A 403 69.15 21.52 -43.56
C ALA A 403 69.47 22.91 -44.13
N MET A 404 68.71 23.95 -43.77
CA MET A 404 69.04 25.35 -44.08
C MET A 404 70.31 25.79 -43.35
N PHE A 405 70.49 25.43 -42.08
CA PHE A 405 71.73 25.64 -41.34
C PHE A 405 72.89 24.87 -41.98
N ALA A 406 72.70 23.60 -42.36
CA ALA A 406 73.73 22.82 -43.05
C ALA A 406 74.07 23.36 -44.45
N ASN A 407 73.09 23.82 -45.23
CA ASN A 407 73.35 24.44 -46.55
C ASN A 407 74.08 25.78 -46.42
N VAL A 408 73.75 26.58 -45.41
CA VAL A 408 74.44 27.85 -45.13
C VAL A 408 75.85 27.63 -44.57
N PHE A 409 76.10 26.53 -43.85
CA PHE A 409 77.44 26.17 -43.36
C PHE A 409 78.25 25.23 -44.28
N SER A 410 77.62 24.59 -45.27
CA SER A 410 78.30 23.74 -46.28
C SER A 410 79.20 24.54 -47.23
N GLY A 411 79.08 25.87 -47.23
CA GLY A 411 80.01 26.78 -47.88
C GLY A 411 81.26 27.12 -47.06
N PHE A 412 81.46 26.56 -45.85
CA PHE A 412 82.53 27.02 -44.95
C PHE A 412 83.40 25.96 -44.24
N ALA A 413 83.22 24.64 -44.42
CA ALA A 413 84.15 23.69 -43.80
C ALA A 413 84.28 22.35 -44.55
N ALA A 414 85.49 22.13 -45.08
CA ALA A 414 85.97 20.85 -45.58
C ALA A 414 86.66 20.05 -44.46
N GLU A 415 86.51 18.72 -44.51
CA GLU A 415 87.54 17.71 -44.17
C GLU A 415 88.09 17.65 -42.73
N THR A 416 87.62 16.67 -41.92
CA THR A 416 88.44 15.78 -41.04
C THR A 416 87.59 14.66 -40.39
N MET A 417 88.08 13.40 -40.49
CA MET A 417 87.68 12.17 -39.77
C MET A 417 88.14 12.17 -38.28
N PRO A 418 88.00 11.08 -37.48
CA PRO A 418 86.86 10.18 -37.17
C PRO A 418 86.62 10.08 -35.63
N LEU A 419 85.55 9.38 -35.16
CA LEU A 419 85.53 8.46 -33.98
C LEU A 419 84.09 8.12 -33.51
N ASN A 420 83.84 6.81 -33.37
CA ASN A 420 82.81 6.16 -32.52
C ASN A 420 83.30 6.17 -31.04
N PRO A 421 82.56 5.83 -29.95
CA PRO A 421 81.32 5.01 -29.86
C PRO A 421 80.28 5.40 -28.76
N ALA A 422 79.25 4.53 -28.62
CA ALA A 422 78.52 4.12 -27.39
C ALA A 422 77.07 4.61 -27.16
N VAL A 423 76.14 3.68 -27.41
CA VAL A 423 75.02 3.18 -26.59
C VAL A 423 74.59 4.02 -25.37
N ILE A 424 73.31 4.44 -25.35
CA ILE A 424 72.42 4.34 -24.16
C ILE A 424 71.01 3.98 -24.66
N GLU A 425 70.59 2.74 -24.38
CA GLU A 425 69.19 2.31 -24.36
C GLU A 425 68.43 3.08 -23.28
N SER A 426 67.22 3.55 -23.57
CA SER A 426 66.26 3.96 -22.53
C SER A 426 64.98 3.15 -22.67
N SER A 427 64.85 2.26 -21.70
CA SER A 427 63.74 1.39 -21.34
C SER A 427 62.36 2.04 -21.41
N VAL A 428 61.44 1.32 -22.07
CA VAL A 428 60.00 1.37 -21.83
C VAL A 428 59.77 0.84 -20.41
N VAL A 429 59.20 1.67 -19.53
CA VAL A 429 58.62 1.21 -18.27
C VAL A 429 57.17 0.86 -18.57
N ASP A 430 56.95 -0.43 -18.79
CA ASP A 430 55.66 -1.07 -18.65
C ASP A 430 55.44 -1.28 -17.14
N ALA A 431 54.41 -0.65 -16.59
CA ALA A 431 54.01 -0.84 -15.20
C ALA A 431 52.81 -1.78 -15.19
N THR A 432 53.11 -3.08 -15.16
CA THR A 432 52.18 -4.10 -14.71
C THR A 432 51.92 -3.90 -13.21
N VAL A 433 50.66 -3.69 -12.85
CA VAL A 433 50.17 -3.89 -11.48
C VAL A 433 49.35 -5.18 -11.52
N ASP A 434 50.00 -6.27 -11.14
CA ASP A 434 49.33 -7.44 -10.57
C ASP A 434 49.10 -7.11 -9.08
N ASP A 435 47.85 -7.11 -8.65
CA ASP A 435 47.48 -7.41 -7.27
C ASP A 435 46.56 -8.63 -7.31
N ASP A 436 47.15 -9.76 -6.99
CA ASP A 436 46.52 -11.04 -6.73
C ASP A 436 46.42 -11.15 -5.20
N ASP A 437 45.24 -10.86 -4.64
CA ASP A 437 44.88 -11.24 -3.27
C ASP A 437 43.51 -11.91 -3.31
N ALA A 438 43.55 -13.21 -3.57
CA ALA A 438 42.51 -14.13 -3.17
C ALA A 438 42.71 -14.45 -1.69
N ASP A 439 41.78 -14.02 -0.83
CA ASP A 439 41.59 -14.64 0.47
C ASP A 439 40.14 -15.10 0.64
N ASP A 440 40.06 -16.38 0.99
CA ASP A 440 38.90 -17.23 1.16
C ASP A 440 38.16 -16.87 2.45
N ALA A 441 36.85 -16.66 2.38
CA ALA A 441 35.98 -16.68 3.54
C ALA A 441 34.58 -17.19 3.17
N THR A 442 34.49 -18.50 2.99
CA THR A 442 33.26 -19.28 3.12
C THR A 442 32.90 -19.46 4.60
N VAL A 443 31.82 -18.83 5.08
CA VAL A 443 31.08 -19.26 6.31
C VAL A 443 29.59 -18.96 6.07
N ALA A 444 28.85 -19.95 5.56
CA ALA A 444 28.05 -20.92 6.30
C ALA A 444 26.73 -20.34 6.85
N ILE A 445 25.68 -20.77 6.15
CA ILE A 445 24.27 -20.81 6.56
C ILE A 445 24.16 -21.54 7.90
N GLY A 446 23.50 -20.92 8.87
CA GLY A 446 23.04 -21.56 10.11
C GLY A 446 21.56 -21.31 10.30
N GLN A 447 20.74 -22.33 9.99
CA GLN A 447 19.37 -22.48 10.46
C GLN A 447 19.35 -22.96 11.92
N GLY A 448 18.32 -22.56 12.67
CA GLY A 448 17.80 -23.30 13.84
C GLY A 448 17.64 -22.46 15.12
N ASP A 449 16.47 -21.85 15.32
CA ASP A 449 15.35 -22.43 16.10
C ASP A 449 14.04 -21.64 15.84
#